data_AF-A0A928MAB7-F1
#
_entry.id   AF-A0A928MAB7-F1
#
_cell.length_a   1.000
_cell.length_b   1.000
_cell.length_c   1.000
_cell.angle_alpha   90.00
_cell.angle_beta   90.00
_cell.angle_gamma   90.00
#
_symmetry.space_group_name_H-M   'P 1'
#
loop_
_entity.id
_entity.type
_entity.pdbx_description
1 polymer ?
#
loop_
_entity_poly.entity_id
_entity_poly.type
_entity_poly.pdbx_seq_one_letter_code
_entity_poly.pdbx_strand_id
1 'polypeptide(L)'
;MNKLLKTANLPWLVLGTAVLGALVRVWLYATGLDEKGLLAPNHAGHILIWLLTLAAVAAVLLGTLRLKQAAKYSFNFPPSLIGAAGAAVAAGGMLATALTQLFSGRDALVVFTGIVALLGALVLLFLANCRYKGMHPTVLFPGVLCVYMILHMVCLYRAWSADPQIQDYCFALFASVSLTMACYHSAAFCANSGNRQMHTVFHLLSGFFCIVCLPWSDMPLFYLSMGIWMFTDLCSLRPMPRFVQE
;
A
#
# COMPACT_ATOMS: atom_id res chain seq x y z
N MET A 1 -7.76 20.41 -21.40
CA MET A 1 -7.76 19.69 -20.11
C MET A 1 -8.12 18.19 -20.23
N ASN A 2 -7.91 17.54 -21.39
CA ASN A 2 -8.58 16.27 -21.73
C ASN A 2 -7.64 15.18 -22.30
N LYS A 3 -6.33 15.22 -21.98
CA LYS A 3 -5.35 14.19 -22.39
C LYS A 3 -4.37 13.76 -21.29
N LEU A 4 -4.17 14.56 -20.24
CA LEU A 4 -3.22 14.26 -19.15
C LEU A 4 -3.68 13.14 -18.20
N LEU A 5 -4.99 12.89 -18.12
CA LEU A 5 -5.60 11.81 -17.32
C LEU A 5 -5.90 10.54 -18.15
N LYS A 6 -5.11 10.28 -19.21
CA LYS A 6 -5.07 8.91 -19.74
C LYS A 6 -4.54 8.01 -18.63
N THR A 7 -5.32 7.01 -18.27
CA THR A 7 -5.11 6.04 -17.18
C THR A 7 -3.70 5.46 -17.08
N ALA A 8 -2.91 5.50 -18.16
CA ALA A 8 -1.50 5.09 -18.18
C ALA A 8 -0.55 5.97 -17.33
N ASN A 9 -0.84 7.27 -17.17
CA ASN A 9 0.06 8.20 -16.46
C ASN A 9 -0.30 8.36 -14.98
N LEU A 10 -1.47 7.88 -14.56
CA LEU A 10 -1.96 8.07 -13.19
C LEU A 10 -1.03 7.43 -12.14
N PRO A 11 -0.54 6.18 -12.29
CA PRO A 11 0.39 5.60 -11.32
C PRO A 11 1.67 6.41 -11.15
N TRP A 12 2.22 6.93 -12.26
CA TRP A 12 3.43 7.76 -12.24
C TRP A 12 3.21 9.11 -11.58
N LEU A 13 2.06 9.75 -11.83
CA LEU A 13 1.67 10.98 -11.15
C LEU A 13 1.55 10.76 -9.65
N VAL A 14 0.87 9.68 -9.24
CA VAL A 14 0.69 9.34 -7.81
C VAL A 14 2.04 9.06 -7.16
N LEU A 15 2.92 8.29 -7.81
CA LEU A 15 4.28 8.03 -7.34
C LEU A 15 5.08 9.34 -7.17
N GLY A 16 5.05 10.23 -8.16
CA GLY A 16 5.71 11.54 -8.08
C GLY A 16 5.18 12.38 -6.93
N THR A 17 3.86 12.45 -6.74
CA THR A 17 3.25 13.16 -5.60
C THR A 17 3.60 12.52 -4.26
N ALA A 18 3.75 11.20 -4.20
CA ALA A 18 4.12 10.49 -2.98
C ALA A 18 5.57 10.78 -2.57
N VAL A 19 6.50 10.78 -3.54
CA VAL A 19 7.90 11.15 -3.32
C VAL A 19 8.01 12.61 -2.87
N LEU A 20 7.27 13.53 -3.50
CA LEU A 20 7.21 14.92 -3.05
C LEU A 20 6.66 15.02 -1.62
N GLY A 21 5.60 14.26 -1.29
CA GLY A 21 5.07 14.21 0.07
C GLY A 21 6.09 13.69 1.10
N ALA A 22 6.85 12.66 0.74
CA ALA A 22 7.93 12.15 1.59
C ALA A 22 9.02 13.22 1.83
N LEU A 23 9.43 13.95 0.78
CA LEU A 23 10.40 15.05 0.91
C LEU A 23 9.85 16.20 1.77
N VAL A 24 8.57 16.55 1.63
CA VAL A 24 7.91 17.54 2.50
C VAL A 24 7.91 17.07 3.95
N ARG A 25 7.69 15.77 4.22
CA ARG A 25 7.81 15.24 5.59
C ARG A 25 9.25 15.29 6.09
N VAL A 26 10.25 14.92 5.30
CA VAL A 26 11.67 15.08 5.69
C VAL A 26 11.95 16.53 6.07
N TRP A 27 11.55 17.49 5.23
CA TRP A 27 11.70 18.91 5.52
C TRP A 27 10.96 19.35 6.79
N LEU A 28 9.72 18.89 6.96
CA LEU A 28 8.89 19.21 8.12
C LEU A 28 9.56 18.79 9.43
N TYR A 29 10.00 17.55 9.55
CA TYR A 29 10.65 17.09 10.78
C TYR A 29 12.08 17.62 10.94
N ALA A 30 12.74 18.02 9.86
CA ALA A 30 14.07 18.63 9.95
C ALA A 30 14.04 20.09 10.46
N THR A 31 12.92 20.80 10.28
CA THR A 31 12.85 22.25 10.53
C THR A 31 11.70 22.69 11.44
N GLY A 32 10.71 21.82 11.65
CA GLY A 32 9.46 22.12 12.34
C GLY A 32 9.36 21.51 13.73
N LEU A 33 10.46 21.07 14.35
CA LEU A 33 10.43 20.58 15.73
C LEU A 33 10.69 21.71 16.72
N ASP A 34 9.90 21.76 17.80
CA ASP A 34 10.07 22.68 18.92
C ASP A 34 11.10 22.16 19.95
N GLU A 35 11.33 22.92 21.03
CA GLU A 35 12.26 22.55 22.10
C GLU A 35 11.89 21.24 22.82
N LYS A 36 10.63 20.80 22.70
CA LYS A 36 10.11 19.55 23.29
C LYS A 36 10.19 18.38 22.32
N GLY A 37 10.70 18.59 21.11
CA GLY A 37 10.73 17.59 20.04
C GLY A 37 9.36 17.32 19.43
N LEU A 38 8.39 18.21 19.63
CA LEU A 38 7.05 18.14 19.02
C LEU A 38 7.00 19.01 17.76
N LEU A 39 6.10 18.68 16.85
CA LEU A 39 5.89 19.48 15.66
C LEU A 39 5.27 20.83 16.03
N ALA A 40 5.96 21.91 15.67
CA ALA A 40 5.54 23.27 15.93
C ALA A 40 4.21 23.57 15.20
N PRO A 41 3.25 24.22 15.89
CA PRO A 41 1.99 24.59 15.28
C PRO A 41 2.21 25.58 14.12
N ASN A 42 1.42 25.44 13.04
CA ASN A 42 1.44 26.29 11.85
C ASN A 42 2.68 26.22 10.94
N HIS A 43 3.53 25.19 11.06
CA HIS A 43 4.61 25.01 10.09
C HIS A 43 4.04 24.76 8.68
N ALA A 44 4.56 25.46 7.67
CA ALA A 44 4.05 25.39 6.29
C ALA A 44 4.09 23.96 5.71
N GLY A 45 5.02 23.12 6.18
CA GLY A 45 5.08 21.70 5.85
C GLY A 45 3.81 20.91 6.23
N HIS A 46 3.13 21.26 7.33
CA HIS A 46 1.83 20.65 7.68
C HIS A 46 0.78 20.94 6.62
N ILE A 47 0.64 22.20 6.25
CA ILE A 47 -0.37 22.62 5.27
C ILE A 47 -0.07 21.96 3.92
N LEU A 48 1.18 21.99 3.49
CA LEU A 48 1.61 21.44 2.23
C LEU A 48 1.37 19.93 2.14
N ILE A 49 1.68 19.15 3.18
CA ILE A 49 1.48 17.70 3.12
C ILE A 49 0.00 17.31 3.03
N TRP A 50 -0.88 18.04 3.72
CA TRP A 50 -2.33 17.80 3.65
C TRP A 50 -2.91 18.21 2.29
N LEU A 51 -2.47 19.33 1.73
CA LEU A 51 -2.85 19.75 0.37
C LEU A 51 -2.40 18.73 -0.68
N LEU A 52 -1.16 18.24 -0.59
CA LEU A 52 -0.64 17.19 -1.47
C LEU A 52 -1.44 15.89 -1.33
N THR A 53 -1.76 15.50 -0.10
CA THR A 53 -2.57 14.31 0.18
C THR A 53 -3.96 14.44 -0.41
N LEU A 54 -4.64 15.57 -0.21
CA LEU A 54 -5.96 15.84 -0.77
C LEU A 54 -5.91 15.82 -2.31
N ALA A 55 -4.91 16.45 -2.91
CA ALA A 55 -4.72 16.46 -4.35
C ALA A 55 -4.47 15.05 -4.91
N ALA A 56 -3.64 14.24 -4.24
CA ALA A 56 -3.38 12.86 -4.64
C ALA A 56 -4.64 11.98 -4.54
N VAL A 57 -5.38 12.07 -3.43
CA VAL A 57 -6.65 11.34 -3.25
C VAL A 57 -7.66 11.76 -4.32
N ALA A 58 -7.83 13.06 -4.57
CA ALA A 58 -8.72 13.56 -5.61
C ALA A 58 -8.29 13.07 -7.00
N ALA A 59 -7.00 13.08 -7.32
CA ALA A 59 -6.48 12.60 -8.60
C ALA A 59 -6.74 11.09 -8.79
N VAL A 60 -6.58 10.29 -7.74
CA VAL A 60 -6.88 8.85 -7.75
C VAL A 60 -8.37 8.61 -7.96
N LEU A 61 -9.23 9.26 -7.17
CA LEU A 61 -10.68 9.06 -7.27
C LEU A 61 -11.18 9.50 -8.65
N LEU A 62 -10.89 10.74 -9.08
CA LEU A 62 -11.33 11.27 -10.37
C LEU A 62 -10.73 10.50 -11.55
N GLY A 63 -9.46 10.09 -11.45
CA GLY A 63 -8.76 9.32 -12.48
C GLY A 63 -9.29 7.90 -12.66
N THR A 64 -9.98 7.35 -11.65
CA THR A 64 -10.52 5.99 -11.65
C THR A 64 -12.03 5.90 -11.91
N LEU A 65 -12.77 7.02 -11.85
CA LEU A 65 -14.24 7.06 -12.05
C LEU A 65 -14.72 6.42 -13.37
N ARG A 66 -13.89 6.44 -14.41
CA ARG A 66 -14.24 5.93 -15.74
C ARG A 66 -13.60 4.56 -16.05
N LEU A 67 -13.06 3.88 -15.05
CA LEU A 67 -12.55 2.53 -15.23
C LEU A 67 -13.71 1.58 -15.49
N LYS A 68 -13.70 0.96 -16.67
CA LYS A 68 -14.61 -0.13 -17.00
C LYS A 68 -14.43 -1.27 -16.00
N GLN A 69 -15.53 -1.87 -15.58
CA GLN A 69 -15.51 -2.99 -14.65
C GLN A 69 -15.22 -4.29 -15.38
N ALA A 70 -14.44 -5.16 -14.75
CA ALA A 70 -14.21 -6.53 -15.18
C ALA A 70 -13.89 -7.34 -13.93
N ALA A 71 -14.80 -8.22 -13.52
CA ALA A 71 -14.69 -8.91 -12.23
C ALA A 71 -13.73 -10.11 -12.24
N LYS A 72 -13.53 -10.72 -13.41
CA LYS A 72 -12.70 -11.93 -13.55
C LYS A 72 -11.21 -11.60 -13.42
N TYR A 73 -10.49 -12.42 -12.66
CA TYR A 73 -9.04 -12.28 -12.47
C TYR A 73 -8.28 -12.37 -13.80
N SER A 74 -8.58 -13.38 -14.62
CA SER A 74 -7.88 -13.67 -15.87
C SER A 74 -7.93 -12.53 -16.91
N PHE A 75 -8.93 -11.66 -16.83
CA PHE A 75 -9.05 -10.49 -17.72
C PHE A 75 -8.16 -9.34 -17.29
N ASN A 76 -7.85 -9.23 -16.01
CA ASN A 76 -7.12 -8.09 -15.44
C ASN A 76 -5.63 -8.40 -15.25
N PHE A 77 -5.29 -9.64 -14.87
CA PHE A 77 -3.96 -10.03 -14.41
C PHE A 77 -3.27 -11.02 -15.37
N PRO A 78 -2.65 -10.54 -16.48
CA PRO A 78 -1.81 -11.38 -17.32
C PRO A 78 -0.53 -11.80 -16.58
N PRO A 79 0.17 -12.85 -17.06
CA PRO A 79 1.53 -13.12 -16.61
C PRO A 79 2.39 -11.85 -16.67
N SER A 80 3.12 -11.54 -15.59
CA SER A 80 3.95 -10.34 -15.52
C SER A 80 5.18 -10.55 -14.63
N LEU A 81 6.36 -10.32 -15.20
CA LEU A 81 7.61 -10.31 -14.45
C LEU A 81 7.67 -9.15 -13.46
N ILE A 82 7.18 -7.97 -13.85
CA ILE A 82 7.19 -6.77 -13.00
C ILE A 82 6.27 -6.97 -11.79
N GLY A 83 5.06 -7.49 -12.00
CA GLY A 83 4.15 -7.82 -10.89
C GLY A 83 4.69 -8.92 -9.97
N ALA A 84 5.36 -9.94 -10.54
CA ALA A 84 6.02 -10.98 -9.76
C ALA A 84 7.19 -10.44 -8.93
N ALA A 85 8.05 -9.61 -9.52
CA ALA A 85 9.17 -8.99 -8.83
C ALA A 85 8.70 -8.08 -7.69
N GLY A 86 7.64 -7.31 -7.91
CA GLY A 86 7.00 -6.51 -6.86
C GLY A 86 6.55 -7.33 -5.66
N ALA A 87 5.80 -8.40 -5.91
CA ALA A 87 5.33 -9.30 -4.86
C ALA A 87 6.50 -9.99 -4.11
N ALA A 88 7.58 -10.35 -4.82
CA ALA A 88 8.79 -10.90 -4.19
C ALA A 88 9.52 -9.87 -3.31
N VAL A 89 9.59 -8.61 -3.73
CA VAL A 89 10.14 -7.51 -2.90
C VAL A 89 9.27 -7.31 -1.65
N ALA A 90 7.94 -7.30 -1.79
CA ALA A 90 7.03 -7.23 -0.63
C ALA A 90 7.26 -8.39 0.34
N ALA A 91 7.45 -9.61 -0.16
CA ALA A 91 7.76 -10.78 0.67
C ALA A 91 9.03 -10.56 1.49
N GLY A 92 10.08 -9.97 0.91
CA GLY A 92 11.31 -9.63 1.61
C GLY A 92 11.10 -8.65 2.77
N GLY A 93 10.37 -7.55 2.54
CA GLY A 93 10.06 -6.60 3.62
C GLY A 93 9.11 -7.17 4.68
N MET A 94 8.16 -8.02 4.29
CA MET A 94 7.29 -8.73 5.22
C MET A 94 8.07 -9.76 6.06
N LEU A 95 9.03 -10.47 5.46
CA LEU A 95 9.92 -11.39 6.18
C LEU A 95 10.80 -10.64 7.19
N ALA A 96 11.40 -9.51 6.80
CA ALA A 96 12.17 -8.68 7.72
C ALA A 96 11.32 -8.26 8.93
N THR A 97 10.08 -7.83 8.67
CA THR A 97 9.12 -7.46 9.72
C THR A 97 8.77 -8.65 10.60
N ALA A 98 8.51 -9.82 10.02
CA ALA A 98 8.23 -11.06 10.75
C ALA A 98 9.36 -11.41 11.73
N LEU A 99 10.62 -11.35 11.27
CA LEU A 99 11.77 -11.63 12.11
C LEU A 99 11.88 -10.64 13.27
N THR A 100 11.69 -9.34 13.01
CA THR A 100 11.71 -8.33 14.09
C THR A 100 10.62 -8.62 15.14
N GLN A 101 9.41 -8.97 14.72
CA GLN A 101 8.29 -9.27 15.61
C GLN A 101 8.51 -10.55 16.43
N LEU A 102 9.07 -11.59 15.82
CA LEU A 102 9.37 -12.86 16.49
C LEU A 102 10.50 -12.71 17.52
N PHE A 103 11.57 -11.99 17.18
CA PHE A 103 12.73 -11.82 18.06
C PHE A 103 12.58 -10.70 19.09
N SER A 104 11.51 -9.90 19.01
CA SER A 104 11.25 -8.85 20.01
C SER A 104 10.96 -9.39 21.41
N GLY A 105 10.52 -10.65 21.54
CA GLY A 105 10.50 -11.43 22.80
C GLY A 105 9.64 -10.91 23.96
N ARG A 106 8.87 -9.82 23.76
CA ARG A 106 8.22 -9.09 24.87
C ARG A 106 6.70 -9.29 24.97
N ASP A 107 6.04 -9.72 23.90
CA ASP A 107 4.57 -9.71 23.82
C ASP A 107 4.02 -10.84 22.94
N ALA A 108 3.13 -11.66 23.50
CA ALA A 108 2.52 -12.80 22.82
C ALA A 108 1.74 -12.39 21.56
N LEU A 109 1.06 -11.24 21.56
CA LEU A 109 0.32 -10.76 20.38
C LEU A 109 1.28 -10.36 19.25
N VAL A 110 2.41 -9.74 19.59
CA VAL A 110 3.44 -9.34 18.62
C VAL A 110 4.10 -10.58 18.03
N VAL A 111 4.43 -11.57 18.86
CA VAL A 111 4.99 -12.86 18.41
C VAL A 111 3.99 -13.57 17.49
N PHE A 112 2.70 -13.65 17.88
CA PHE A 112 1.66 -14.23 17.03
C PHE A 112 1.53 -13.50 15.69
N THR A 113 1.54 -12.17 15.71
CA THR A 113 1.54 -11.34 14.49
C THR A 113 2.76 -11.62 13.63
N GLY A 114 3.93 -11.85 14.22
CA GLY A 114 5.15 -12.26 13.53
C GLY A 114 5.04 -13.63 12.85
N ILE A 115 4.36 -14.59 13.46
CA ILE A 115 4.07 -15.90 12.83
C ILE A 115 3.16 -15.70 11.61
N VAL A 116 2.10 -14.90 11.75
CA VAL A 116 1.19 -14.60 10.64
C VAL A 116 1.91 -13.81 9.54
N ALA A 117 2.85 -12.92 9.88
CA ALA A 117 3.70 -12.20 8.94
C ALA A 117 4.61 -13.15 8.16
N LEU A 118 5.20 -14.16 8.82
CA LEU A 118 6.03 -15.17 8.17
C LEU A 118 5.21 -15.98 7.15
N LEU A 119 3.99 -16.37 7.52
CA LEU A 119 3.04 -16.99 6.59
C LEU A 119 2.70 -16.04 5.43
N GLY A 120 2.45 -14.77 5.72
CA GLY A 120 2.20 -13.75 4.70
C GLY A 120 3.36 -13.59 3.70
N ALA A 121 4.62 -13.66 4.15
CA ALA A 121 5.78 -13.59 3.28
C ALA A 121 5.84 -14.80 2.32
N LEU A 122 5.57 -16.01 2.81
CA LEU A 122 5.47 -17.21 1.96
C LEU A 122 4.33 -17.10 0.96
N VAL A 123 3.19 -16.56 1.39
CA VAL A 123 2.04 -16.30 0.53
C VAL A 123 2.39 -15.30 -0.58
N LEU A 124 3.12 -14.22 -0.27
CA LEU A 124 3.58 -13.26 -1.27
C LEU A 124 4.52 -13.88 -2.30
N LEU A 125 5.42 -14.78 -1.89
CA LEU A 125 6.26 -15.54 -2.83
C LEU A 125 5.42 -16.47 -3.72
N PHE A 126 4.40 -17.12 -3.17
CA PHE A 126 3.47 -17.91 -3.94
C PHE A 126 2.69 -17.05 -4.96
N LEU A 127 2.17 -15.90 -4.53
CA LEU A 127 1.52 -14.93 -5.40
C LEU A 127 2.47 -14.42 -6.48
N ALA A 128 3.74 -14.15 -6.17
CA ALA A 128 4.76 -13.78 -7.15
C ALA A 128 4.92 -14.87 -8.23
N ASN A 129 5.02 -16.14 -7.82
CA ASN A 129 5.09 -17.26 -8.76
C ASN A 129 3.80 -17.42 -9.59
N CYS A 130 2.62 -17.18 -9.00
CA CYS A 130 1.35 -17.13 -9.74
C CYS A 130 1.34 -16.00 -10.77
N ARG A 131 1.79 -14.78 -10.41
CA ARG A 131 1.91 -13.64 -11.33
C ARG A 131 2.91 -13.93 -12.44
N TYR A 132 4.01 -14.62 -12.17
CA TYR A 132 5.00 -15.00 -13.19
C TYR A 132 4.45 -16.02 -14.19
N LYS A 133 3.80 -17.09 -13.68
CA LYS A 133 3.27 -18.19 -14.51
C LYS A 133 1.90 -17.91 -15.13
N GLY A 134 1.23 -16.83 -14.73
CA GLY A 134 -0.16 -16.54 -15.14
C GLY A 134 -1.19 -17.47 -14.51
N MET A 135 -0.89 -18.05 -13.36
CA MET A 135 -1.81 -18.93 -12.64
C MET A 135 -2.82 -18.10 -11.84
N HIS A 136 -4.01 -18.67 -11.65
CA HIS A 136 -5.07 -18.06 -10.86
C HIS A 136 -4.90 -18.45 -9.37
N PRO A 137 -4.55 -17.51 -8.48
CA PRO A 137 -4.41 -17.82 -7.06
C PRO A 137 -5.77 -18.00 -6.37
N THR A 138 -5.79 -18.76 -5.27
CA THR A 138 -6.96 -18.93 -4.41
C THR A 138 -7.18 -17.68 -3.52
N VAL A 139 -8.44 -17.37 -3.22
CA VAL A 139 -8.86 -16.25 -2.33
C VAL A 139 -8.17 -16.26 -0.96
N LEU A 140 -7.89 -17.45 -0.44
CA LEU A 140 -7.27 -17.63 0.88
C LEU A 140 -5.90 -16.93 0.98
N PHE A 141 -5.13 -16.89 -0.11
CA PHE A 141 -3.79 -16.31 -0.12
C PHE A 141 -3.80 -14.81 0.20
N PRO A 142 -4.38 -13.93 -0.63
CA PRO A 142 -4.51 -12.51 -0.26
C PRO A 142 -5.37 -12.31 1.01
N GLY A 143 -6.25 -13.25 1.36
CA GLY A 143 -6.97 -13.26 2.64
C GLY A 143 -6.05 -13.32 3.86
N VAL A 144 -4.99 -14.13 3.84
CA VAL A 144 -3.96 -14.17 4.91
C VAL A 144 -3.29 -12.81 5.07
N LEU A 145 -2.99 -12.11 3.97
CA LEU A 145 -2.41 -10.77 4.01
C LEU A 145 -3.36 -9.74 4.64
N CYS A 146 -4.66 -9.86 4.40
CA CYS A 146 -5.66 -9.02 5.08
C CYS A 146 -5.64 -9.25 6.59
N VAL A 147 -5.64 -10.52 7.03
CA VAL A 147 -5.60 -10.87 8.46
C VAL A 147 -4.33 -10.35 9.12
N TYR A 148 -3.17 -10.53 8.47
CA TYR A 148 -1.92 -9.94 8.93
C TYR A 148 -2.05 -8.42 9.10
N MET A 149 -2.62 -7.72 8.12
CA MET A 149 -2.68 -6.26 8.19
C MET A 149 -3.58 -5.74 9.30
N ILE A 150 -4.68 -6.45 9.59
CA ILE A 150 -5.53 -6.15 10.75
C ILE A 150 -4.75 -6.34 12.05
N LEU A 151 -4.07 -7.49 12.22
CA LEU A 151 -3.27 -7.76 13.43
C LEU A 151 -2.13 -6.75 13.60
N HIS A 152 -1.47 -6.40 12.50
CA HIS A 152 -0.40 -5.41 12.46
C HIS A 152 -0.91 -4.04 12.88
N MET A 153 -2.08 -3.61 12.41
CA MET A 153 -2.72 -2.37 12.86
C MET A 153 -3.05 -2.40 14.35
N VAL A 154 -3.52 -3.52 14.90
CA VAL A 154 -3.79 -3.64 16.34
C VAL A 154 -2.50 -3.49 17.15
N CYS A 155 -1.39 -4.09 16.70
CA CYS A 155 -0.09 -3.94 17.35
C CYS A 155 0.42 -2.50 17.28
N LEU A 156 0.32 -1.86 16.11
CA LEU A 156 0.72 -0.48 15.91
C LEU A 156 -0.12 0.49 16.73
N TYR A 157 -1.44 0.29 16.79
CA TYR A 157 -2.33 1.13 17.59
C TYR A 157 -1.94 1.13 19.08
N ARG A 158 -1.49 -0.01 19.62
CA ARG A 158 -1.02 -0.09 21.01
C ARG A 158 0.20 0.79 21.24
N ALA A 159 1.11 0.89 20.27
CA ALA A 159 2.25 1.81 20.34
C ALA A 159 1.79 3.27 20.16
N TRP A 160 0.99 3.55 19.13
CA TRP A 160 0.54 4.89 18.78
C TRP A 160 -0.42 5.52 19.80
N SER A 161 -1.16 4.70 20.56
CA SER A 161 -2.08 5.20 21.59
C SER A 161 -1.40 5.94 22.74
N ALA A 162 -0.09 5.72 22.91
CA ALA A 162 0.73 6.42 23.91
C ALA A 162 1.36 7.71 23.34
N ASP A 163 1.36 7.89 22.02
CA ASP A 163 1.97 9.03 21.35
C ASP A 163 1.00 10.23 21.35
N PRO A 164 1.36 11.37 21.98
CA PRO A 164 0.52 12.56 22.02
C PRO A 164 0.33 13.21 20.64
N GLN A 165 1.18 12.91 19.65
CA GLN A 165 1.18 13.59 18.35
C GLN A 165 0.71 12.67 17.22
N ILE A 166 -0.57 12.81 16.84
CA ILE A 166 -1.20 12.02 15.76
C ILE A 166 -0.41 12.08 14.44
N GLN A 167 0.28 13.19 14.19
CA GLN A 167 0.98 13.41 12.92
C GLN A 167 2.17 12.48 12.70
N ASP A 168 2.70 11.89 13.76
CA ASP A 168 3.85 10.98 13.68
C ASP A 168 3.46 9.65 13.05
N TYR A 169 2.22 9.22 13.29
CA TYR A 169 1.73 7.92 12.81
C TYR A 169 0.56 7.97 11.85
N CYS A 170 -0.09 9.12 11.61
CA CYS A 170 -1.30 9.18 10.78
C CYS A 170 -1.09 8.63 9.35
N PHE A 171 0.06 8.90 8.73
CA PHE A 171 0.36 8.39 7.39
C PHE A 171 0.65 6.88 7.40
N ALA A 172 1.30 6.36 8.44
CA ALA A 172 1.49 4.93 8.62
C ALA A 172 0.15 4.21 8.86
N LEU A 173 -0.78 4.84 9.60
CA LEU A 173 -2.15 4.37 9.79
C LEU A 173 -2.90 4.31 8.45
N PHE A 174 -2.89 5.40 7.66
CA PHE A 174 -3.52 5.42 6.34
C PHE A 174 -2.90 4.40 5.38
N ALA A 175 -1.57 4.20 5.43
CA ALA A 175 -0.88 3.16 4.67
C ALA A 175 -1.40 1.77 5.05
N SER A 176 -1.46 1.44 6.34
CA SER A 176 -1.93 0.13 6.80
C SER A 176 -3.41 -0.13 6.45
N VAL A 177 -4.28 0.88 6.60
CA VAL A 177 -5.71 0.76 6.22
C VAL A 177 -5.86 0.53 4.72
N SER A 178 -5.18 1.34 3.90
CA SER A 178 -5.26 1.23 2.44
C SER A 178 -4.62 -0.06 1.92
N LEU A 179 -3.52 -0.55 2.53
CA LEU A 179 -2.95 -1.86 2.24
C LEU A 179 -3.91 -3.00 2.57
N THR A 180 -4.61 -2.91 3.70
CA THR A 180 -5.64 -3.90 4.07
C THR A 180 -6.74 -3.96 3.02
N MET A 181 -7.25 -2.79 2.59
CA MET A 181 -8.25 -2.70 1.54
C MET A 181 -7.72 -3.17 0.18
N ALA A 182 -6.46 -2.89 -0.14
CA ALA A 182 -5.81 -3.38 -1.37
C ALA A 182 -5.78 -4.91 -1.39
N CYS A 183 -5.33 -5.55 -0.30
CA CYS A 183 -5.33 -7.00 -0.15
C CYS A 183 -6.74 -7.59 -0.25
N TYR A 184 -7.73 -6.94 0.36
CA TYR A 184 -9.13 -7.36 0.29
C TYR A 184 -9.65 -7.35 -1.15
N HIS A 185 -9.37 -6.29 -1.90
CA HIS A 185 -9.78 -6.22 -3.30
C HIS A 185 -9.00 -7.18 -4.19
N SER A 186 -7.73 -7.50 -3.90
CA SER A 186 -7.00 -8.57 -4.57
C SER A 186 -7.65 -9.95 -4.28
N ALA A 187 -8.11 -10.18 -3.05
CA ALA A 187 -8.85 -11.39 -2.69
C ALA A 187 -10.20 -11.50 -3.43
N ALA A 188 -10.94 -10.39 -3.54
CA ALA A 188 -12.17 -10.34 -4.32
C ALA A 188 -11.92 -10.68 -5.81
N PHE A 189 -10.79 -10.23 -6.37
CA PHE A 189 -10.41 -10.63 -7.72
C PHE A 189 -10.14 -12.13 -7.85
N CYS A 190 -9.47 -12.74 -6.87
CA CYS A 190 -9.29 -14.19 -6.81
C CYS A 190 -10.62 -14.94 -6.66
N ALA A 191 -11.69 -14.29 -6.18
CA ALA A 191 -13.03 -14.85 -6.12
C ALA A 191 -13.85 -14.60 -7.41
N ASN A 192 -13.25 -13.98 -8.43
CA ASN A 192 -13.93 -13.46 -9.63
C ASN A 192 -15.08 -12.48 -9.32
N SER A 193 -15.05 -11.83 -8.16
CA SER A 193 -15.97 -10.77 -7.73
C SER A 193 -15.27 -9.41 -7.63
N GLY A 194 -14.18 -9.22 -8.39
CA GLY A 194 -13.34 -8.04 -8.33
C GLY A 194 -14.05 -6.77 -8.79
N ASN A 195 -13.77 -5.66 -8.10
CA ASN A 195 -14.11 -4.31 -8.56
C ASN A 195 -12.83 -3.61 -8.99
N ARG A 196 -12.68 -3.39 -10.31
CA ARG A 196 -11.45 -2.86 -10.89
C ARG A 196 -11.16 -1.43 -10.43
N GLN A 197 -12.20 -0.60 -10.34
CA GLN A 197 -12.06 0.75 -9.84
C GLN A 197 -11.52 0.74 -8.41
N MET A 198 -12.17 0.01 -7.50
CA MET A 198 -11.78 0.01 -6.09
C MET A 198 -10.40 -0.61 -5.87
N HIS A 199 -10.06 -1.68 -6.59
CA HIS A 199 -8.71 -2.23 -6.56
C HIS A 199 -7.66 -1.21 -6.99
N THR A 200 -7.88 -0.49 -8.10
CA THR A 200 -6.96 0.55 -8.54
C THR A 200 -6.88 1.71 -7.55
N VAL A 201 -7.99 2.14 -6.96
CA VAL A 201 -8.02 3.19 -5.93
C VAL A 201 -7.17 2.78 -4.74
N PHE A 202 -7.42 1.61 -4.15
CA PHE A 202 -6.73 1.22 -2.93
C PHE A 202 -5.26 0.86 -3.16
N HIS A 203 -4.89 0.29 -4.32
CA HIS A 203 -3.48 0.08 -4.66
C HIS A 203 -2.73 1.41 -4.88
N LEU A 204 -3.34 2.41 -5.50
CA LEU A 204 -2.70 3.72 -5.67
C LEU A 204 -2.58 4.46 -4.34
N LEU A 205 -3.63 4.44 -3.52
CA LEU A 205 -3.61 5.07 -2.19
C LEU A 205 -2.62 4.38 -1.25
N SER A 206 -2.57 3.05 -1.24
CA SER A 206 -1.58 2.32 -0.44
C SER A 206 -0.17 2.60 -0.91
N GLY A 207 0.10 2.57 -2.22
CA GLY A 207 1.39 2.98 -2.77
C GLY A 207 1.78 4.40 -2.37
N PHE A 208 0.85 5.35 -2.44
CA PHE A 208 1.06 6.73 -2.01
C PHE A 208 1.40 6.83 -0.53
N PHE A 209 0.55 6.31 0.35
CA PHE A 209 0.74 6.42 1.80
C PHE A 209 1.96 5.66 2.29
N CYS A 210 2.26 4.49 1.71
CA CYS A 210 3.47 3.73 2.00
C CYS A 210 4.76 4.52 1.74
N ILE A 211 4.80 5.34 0.69
CA ILE A 211 5.97 6.17 0.38
C ILE A 211 6.00 7.41 1.26
N VAL A 212 4.85 8.06 1.46
CA VAL A 212 4.75 9.25 2.30
C VAL A 212 5.08 8.93 3.76
N CYS A 213 4.75 7.74 4.26
CA CYS A 213 5.04 7.38 5.65
C CYS A 213 6.51 7.02 5.91
N LEU A 214 7.35 6.80 4.88
CA LEU A 214 8.74 6.36 5.06
C LEU A 214 9.58 7.24 5.98
N PRO A 215 9.56 8.58 5.86
CA PRO A 215 10.26 9.44 6.80
C PRO A 215 9.67 9.24 8.20
N TRP A 216 10.51 8.93 9.17
CA TRP A 216 10.11 8.78 10.58
C TRP A 216 9.16 7.61 10.88
N SER A 217 9.07 6.62 9.97
CA SER A 217 8.39 5.36 10.27
C SER A 217 9.35 4.38 10.95
N ASP A 218 8.84 3.62 11.93
CA ASP A 218 9.58 2.54 12.59
C ASP A 218 9.87 1.34 11.66
N MET A 219 9.07 1.16 10.61
CA MET A 219 9.17 0.03 9.68
C MET A 219 9.30 0.48 8.22
N PRO A 220 10.34 1.27 7.87
CA PRO A 220 10.46 1.85 6.54
C PRO A 220 10.64 0.77 5.45
N LEU A 221 11.31 -0.34 5.75
CA LEU A 221 11.48 -1.45 4.80
C LEU A 221 10.16 -2.13 4.45
N PHE A 222 9.26 -2.28 5.43
CA PHE A 222 7.94 -2.84 5.23
C PHE A 222 7.09 -1.98 4.29
N TYR A 223 6.96 -0.70 4.63
CA TYR A 223 6.15 0.21 3.82
C TYR A 223 6.75 0.43 2.43
N LEU A 224 8.07 0.52 2.31
CA LEU A 224 8.73 0.65 1.01
C LEU A 224 8.46 -0.58 0.13
N SER A 225 8.64 -1.78 0.66
CA SER A 225 8.45 -3.01 -0.11
C SER A 225 6.99 -3.21 -0.54
N MET A 226 6.05 -2.90 0.36
CA MET A 226 4.62 -2.93 0.06
C MET A 226 4.26 -1.88 -0.98
N GLY A 227 4.76 -0.65 -0.85
CA GLY A 227 4.54 0.42 -1.83
C GLY A 227 5.02 0.03 -3.23
N ILE A 228 6.21 -0.58 -3.34
CA ILE A 228 6.74 -1.10 -4.61
C ILE A 228 5.79 -2.15 -5.20
N TRP A 229 5.31 -3.10 -4.40
CA TRP A 229 4.37 -4.11 -4.86
C TRP A 229 3.05 -3.51 -5.38
N MET A 230 2.48 -2.54 -4.67
CA MET A 230 1.23 -1.89 -5.07
C MET A 230 1.34 -1.20 -6.44
N PHE A 231 2.44 -0.50 -6.71
CA PHE A 231 2.66 0.15 -8.02
C PHE A 231 2.96 -0.86 -9.13
N THR A 232 3.82 -1.84 -8.87
CA THR A 232 4.22 -2.84 -9.87
C THR A 232 3.06 -3.76 -10.28
N ASP A 233 2.16 -4.09 -9.34
CA ASP A 233 0.96 -4.86 -9.66
C ASP A 233 0.00 -4.07 -10.57
N LEU A 234 -0.16 -2.76 -10.36
CA LEU A 234 -0.96 -1.91 -11.25
C LEU A 234 -0.36 -1.73 -12.64
N CYS A 235 0.97 -1.55 -12.73
CA CYS A 235 1.68 -1.44 -14.01
C CYS A 235 1.53 -2.71 -14.88
N SER A 236 1.13 -3.83 -14.27
CA SER A 236 0.96 -5.11 -14.95
C SER A 236 -0.49 -5.41 -15.39
N LEU A 237 -1.44 -4.50 -15.15
CA LEU A 237 -2.84 -4.68 -15.54
C LEU A 237 -3.04 -4.55 -17.05
N ARG A 238 -3.86 -5.43 -17.65
CA ARG A 238 -4.23 -5.32 -19.07
C ARG A 238 -5.04 -4.05 -19.36
N PRO A 239 -4.73 -3.29 -20.43
CA PRO A 239 -5.71 -2.40 -21.05
C PRO A 239 -6.90 -3.25 -21.47
N MET A 240 -8.11 -2.85 -21.11
CA MET A 240 -9.29 -3.64 -21.42
C MET A 240 -9.46 -3.73 -22.96
N PRO A 241 -9.61 -4.92 -23.55
CA PRO A 241 -9.93 -5.04 -24.97
C PRO A 241 -11.28 -4.38 -25.24
N ARG A 242 -11.44 -3.72 -26.40
CA ARG A 242 -12.64 -2.94 -26.73
C ARG A 242 -13.93 -3.77 -26.81
N PHE A 243 -13.83 -5.10 -26.85
CA PHE A 243 -14.91 -6.00 -27.26
C PHE A 243 -15.53 -6.85 -26.14
N VAL A 244 -15.22 -6.61 -24.86
CA VAL A 244 -15.96 -7.26 -23.77
C VAL A 244 -17.04 -6.29 -23.28
N GLN A 245 -18.08 -6.16 -24.09
CA GLN A 245 -19.41 -5.73 -23.68
C GLN A 245 -20.24 -7.00 -23.65
N GLU A 246 -20.29 -7.67 -22.49
CA GLU A 246 -21.33 -8.63 -22.08
C GLU A 246 -20.99 -9.16 -20.68
#